data_AF-A0A1M5L476-F1
#
_entry.id   AF-A0A1M5L476-F1
#
_cell.length_a   1.000
_cell.length_b   1.000
_cell.length_c   1.000
_cell.angle_alpha   90.00
_cell.angle_beta   90.00
_cell.angle_gamma   90.00
#
_symmetry.space_group_name_H-M   'P 1'
#
loop_
_entity.id
_entity.type
_entity.pdbx_description
1 polymer ?
#
loop_
_entity_poly.entity_id
_entity_poly.type
_entity_poly.pdbx_seq_one_letter_code
_entity_poly.pdbx_strand_id
1 'polypeptide(L)' 'MSKPARILTFKCAKCEQPVKVFLQKVSACSHIQPYQGLCACGEPKRYATGNKDAVESFLTSADGSWTHHH' A
#
# COMPACT_ATOMS: atom_id res chain seq x y z
N MET A 1 -10.23 6.49 17.64
CA MET A 1 -9.45 5.80 16.59
C MET A 1 -8.05 6.40 16.50
N SER A 2 -7.01 5.56 16.53
CA SER A 2 -5.63 5.98 16.27
C SER A 2 -5.48 6.36 14.79
N LYS A 3 -4.89 7.52 14.49
CA LYS A 3 -4.57 7.93 13.11
C LYS A 3 -3.67 6.85 12.47
N PRO A 4 -3.91 6.45 11.20
CA PRO A 4 -3.00 5.55 10.52
C PRO A 4 -1.59 6.13 10.50
N ALA A 5 -0.60 5.26 10.73
CA ALA A 5 0.79 5.61 10.52
C ALA A 5 0.96 6.05 9.05
N ARG A 6 1.66 7.15 8.81
CA ARG A 6 1.88 7.62 7.42
C ARG A 6 2.94 6.81 6.69
N ILE A 7 3.75 6.07 7.43
CA ILE A 7 4.88 5.30 6.94
C ILE A 7 4.92 3.97 7.69
N LEU A 8 5.10 2.87 6.96
CA LEU A 8 5.37 1.54 7.50
C LEU A 8 6.69 1.03 6.92
N THR A 9 7.37 0.16 7.67
CA THR A 9 8.62 -0.47 7.22
C THR A 9 8.42 -1.98 7.15
N PHE A 10 8.72 -2.57 6.00
CA PHE A 10 8.62 -4.00 5.74
C PHE A 10 9.98 -4.58 5.33
N LYS A 11 10.13 -5.91 5.39
CA LYS A 11 11.27 -6.60 4.79
C LYS A 11 11.01 -6.85 3.30
N CYS A 12 11.96 -6.50 2.43
CA CYS A 12 11.92 -6.82 0.99
C CYS A 12 12.00 -8.34 0.79
N ALA A 13 11.22 -8.89 -0.12
CA ALA A 13 11.27 -10.34 -0.39
C ALA A 13 12.53 -10.71 -1.19
N LYS A 14 13.01 -9.82 -2.06
CA LYS A 14 14.16 -10.08 -2.94
C LYS A 14 15.53 -9.83 -2.31
N CYS A 15 15.72 -8.70 -1.61
CA CYS A 15 17.03 -8.34 -1.05
C CYS A 15 17.05 -8.32 0.48
N GLU A 16 15.93 -8.66 1.13
CA GLU A 16 15.82 -8.74 2.59
C GLU A 16 16.06 -7.44 3.36
N GLN A 17 16.28 -6.33 2.64
CA GLN A 17 16.46 -4.99 3.21
C GLN A 17 15.13 -4.36 3.63
N PRO A 18 15.17 -3.37 4.55
CA PRO A 18 13.98 -2.63 4.93
C PRO A 18 13.43 -1.78 3.76
N VAL A 19 12.14 -1.90 3.52
CA VAL A 19 11.37 -1.13 2.53
C VAL A 19 10.40 -0.23 3.27
N LYS A 20 10.53 1.09 3.05
CA LYS A 20 9.56 2.06 3.55
C LYS A 20 8.42 2.17 2.55
N VAL A 21 7.20 1.96 3.03
CA VAL A 21 5.99 2.21 2.27
C VAL A 21 5.22 3.35 2.90
N PHE A 22 4.63 4.18 2.06
CA PHE A 22 3.96 5.42 2.46
C PHE A 22 2.47 5.27 2.23
N LEU A 23 1.68 5.81 3.17
CA LEU A 23 0.24 5.87 3.02
C LEU A 23 -0.09 6.65 1.75
N GLN A 24 -0.77 6.01 0.82
CA GLN A 24 -1.20 6.61 -0.43
C GLN A 24 -2.37 7.56 -0.16
N LYS A 25 -2.37 8.72 -0.81
CA LYS A 25 -3.55 9.60 -0.80
C LYS A 25 -4.64 8.96 -1.64
N VAL A 26 -5.63 8.37 -0.99
CA VAL A 26 -6.88 7.98 -1.63
C VAL A 26 -7.93 9.03 -1.32
N SER A 27 -8.43 9.72 -2.35
CA SER A 27 -9.32 10.86 -2.21
C SER A 27 -10.74 10.48 -1.73
N ALA A 28 -11.12 9.20 -1.76
CA ALA A 28 -12.51 8.79 -1.50
C ALA A 28 -12.69 7.56 -0.60
N CYS A 29 -11.65 6.81 -0.24
CA CYS A 29 -11.83 5.53 0.46
C CYS A 29 -11.31 5.57 1.90
N SER A 30 -12.18 5.99 2.84
CA SER A 30 -11.90 5.92 4.29
C SER A 30 -11.86 4.49 4.84
N HIS A 31 -12.31 3.52 4.06
CA HIS A 31 -12.43 2.11 4.41
C HIS A 31 -11.25 1.26 3.89
N ILE A 32 -10.25 1.88 3.26
CA ILE A 32 -8.96 1.26 2.94
C ILE A 32 -7.81 2.19 3.33
N GLN A 33 -6.69 1.60 3.70
CA GLN A 33 -5.43 2.27 3.99
C GLN A 33 -4.36 1.66 3.09
N PRO A 34 -4.22 2.15 1.84
CA PRO A 34 -3.23 1.65 0.92
C PRO A 34 -1.87 2.26 1.20
N TYR A 35 -0.84 1.44 1.15
CA TYR A 35 0.56 1.80 1.31
C TYR A 35 1.34 1.30 0.10
N GLN A 36 2.24 2.14 -0.39
CA GLN A 36 3.11 1.81 -1.49
C GLN A 36 4.50 2.40 -1.26
N GLY A 37 5.52 1.65 -1.71
CA GLY A 37 6.90 2.10 -1.72
C GLY A 37 7.72 1.27 -2.69
N LEU A 38 8.94 1.74 -2.94
CA LEU A 38 9.93 1.06 -3.77
C LEU A 38 11.14 0.72 -2.90
N CYS A 39 11.57 -0.54 -2.91
CA CYS A 39 12.82 -0.92 -2.28
C CYS A 39 14.01 -0.33 -3.05
N ALA A 40 15.14 -0.13 -2.36
CA ALA A 40 16.40 0.29 -2.99
C ALA A 40 16.87 -0.68 -4.10
N CYS A 41 16.46 -1.95 -4.06
CA CYS A 41 16.76 -2.94 -5.10
C CYS A 41 15.82 -2.87 -6.33
N GLY A 42 14.86 -1.94 -6.33
CA GLY A 42 13.86 -1.78 -7.39
C GLY A 42 12.60 -2.64 -7.23
N GLU A 43 12.46 -3.42 -6.15
CA GLU A 43 11.24 -4.20 -5.89
C GLU A 43 10.11 -3.31 -5.34
N PRO A 44 8.94 -3.22 -6.02
CA PRO A 44 7.81 -2.50 -5.49
C PRO A 44 7.17 -3.27 -4.33
N LYS A 45 6.85 -2.57 -3.24
CA LYS A 45 6.11 -3.12 -2.11
C LYS A 45 4.77 -2.41 -2.00
N ARG A 46 3.69 -3.20 -2.13
CA ARG A 46 2.31 -2.77 -1.88
C ARG A 46 1.76 -3.47 -0.66
N TYR A 47 1.00 -2.74 0.12
CA TYR A 47 0.31 -3.24 1.30
C TYR A 47 -0.97 -2.44 1.49
N ALA A 48 -2.04 -3.07 1.92
CA ALA A 48 -3.26 -2.35 2.26
C ALA A 48 -3.99 -3.04 3.41
N THR A 49 -4.71 -2.26 4.20
CA THR A 49 -5.58 -2.73 5.28
C THR A 49 -6.95 -2.08 5.16
N GLY A 50 -8.00 -2.74 5.66
CA GLY A 50 -9.37 -2.22 5.64
C GLY A 50 -10.35 -3.23 5.05
N ASN A 51 -11.28 -2.76 4.23
CA ASN A 51 -12.26 -3.59 3.54
C ASN A 51 -11.54 -4.61 2.63
N LYS A 52 -11.92 -5.90 2.75
CA LYS A 52 -11.30 -7.01 2.01
C LYS A 52 -11.34 -6.83 0.50
N ASP A 53 -12.48 -6.42 -0.04
CA ASP A 53 -12.69 -6.24 -1.48
C ASP A 53 -11.79 -5.12 -2.04
N ALA A 54 -11.77 -3.98 -1.33
CA ALA A 54 -10.92 -2.86 -1.68
C ALA A 54 -9.42 -3.22 -1.57
N VAL A 55 -9.03 -3.99 -0.54
CA VAL A 55 -7.64 -4.46 -0.36
C VAL A 55 -7.22 -5.37 -1.50
N GLU A 56 -8.05 -6.35 -1.87
CA GLU A 56 -7.78 -7.27 -2.97
C GLU A 56 -7.66 -6.54 -4.31
N SER A 57 -8.58 -5.60 -4.57
CA SER A 57 -8.56 -4.75 -5.77
C SER A 57 -7.29 -3.89 -5.85
N PHE A 58 -6.83 -3.32 -4.73
CA PHE A 58 -5.60 -2.53 -4.68
C PHE A 58 -4.36 -3.38 -4.93
N LEU A 59 -4.29 -4.57 -4.32
CA LEU A 59 -3.14 -5.47 -4.49
C LEU A 59 -3.04 -6.04 -5.91
N THR A 60 -4.17 -6.26 -6.57
CA THR A 60 -4.26 -6.76 -7.95
C THR A 60 -3.92 -5.69 -8.98
N SER A 61 -4.08 -4.41 -8.64
CA SER A 61 -3.80 -3.29 -9.54
C SER A 61 -2.30 -3.11 -9.76
N ALA A 62 -1.79 -3.69 -10.84
CA ALA A 62 -0.37 -3.74 -11.17
C ALA A 62 0.26 -2.37 -11.49
N ASP A 63 -0.54 -1.41 -11.97
CA ASP A 63 -0.04 -0.17 -12.59
C ASP A 63 -0.11 1.08 -11.69
N GLY A 64 -0.55 0.95 -10.44
CA GLY A 64 -0.71 2.11 -9.54
C GLY A 64 -1.86 3.05 -9.91
N SER A 65 -2.60 2.76 -10.98
CA SER A 65 -3.84 3.44 -11.39
C SER A 65 -5.09 2.89 -10.67
N TRP A 66 -4.94 2.45 -9.43
CA TRP A 66 -6.08 1.91 -8.68
C TRP A 66 -7.07 3.03 -8.38
N THR A 67 -8.26 2.90 -8.95
CA THR A 67 -9.37 3.84 -8.74
C THR A 67 -10.54 3.02 -8.22
N HIS A 68 -10.73 3.00 -6.91
CA HIS A 68 -11.91 2.35 -6.32
C HIS A 68 -13.10 3.27 -6.48
N HIS A 69 -13.94 2.97 -7.47
CA HIS A 69 -15.28 3.54 -7.54
C HIS A 69 -16.08 2.93 -6.37
N HIS A 70 -16.68 3.78 -5.54
CA HIS A 70 -17.67 3.36 -4.54
C HIS A 70 -18.91 2.81 -5.21
#